data_AF-A0A1C5PF65-F1
#
_entry.id   AF-A0A1C5PF65-F1
#
_cell.length_a   1.000
_cell.length_b   1.000
_cell.length_c   1.000
_cell.angle_alpha   90.00
_cell.angle_beta   90.00
_cell.angle_gamma   90.00
#
_symmetry.space_group_name_H-M   'P 1'
#
loop_
_entity.id
_entity.type
_entity.pdbx_description
1 polymer ?
#
loop_
_entity_poly.entity_id
_entity_poly.type
_entity_poly.pdbx_seq_one_letter_code
_entity_poly.pdbx_strand_id
1 'polypeptide(L)'
;MKRYAKVIAVAVAVLGIVIFTVKPQAAGGSLLSVTEEAQVRPIQDGSGMYLLKSDGFYCLKEDGSRDNRPAVHYFKNFTIDGTVFEGYYYHDESGKFQAHVPYLAYLKNLSVSSEEDGYTADGCYMINNLGRISAAPQIRYIQQLTLNGKTYDSYYYFDENGKMNTDPGIFYISMDSNGRSFDGYYYFGENGVLASEAGTTSQGYVYDADGRIQNMDEGGIQRLKLSLQEMVTDFEGEWSIYVKDLGTDDKLVINNQRMASASLIKAFVMAETYDNMDVVTQSEESILKKDAGSKEISKKIGALLSNMITVSDNESFNELVRLQTKKYDFAAGARKINQYLKAEGYQDTQVLHTLAPSSTTPVGIGENNTTSVKDCGLLLERIYREECESRKDSQAMLELLLGQKNRTKIPQVLDASVTIANKTGETDTTQHDIAIVYGNHTDYILCVMSEKCPKEEDAIDDIRKISAMVYEYLENVPEGS
;
A
#
# COMPACT_ATOMS: atom_id res chain seq x y z
N MET A 1 19.36 -2.19 -9.97
CA MET A 1 20.05 -0.99 -10.50
C MET A 1 19.13 0.20 -10.30
N LYS A 2 19.26 0.94 -9.19
CA LYS A 2 18.44 2.14 -8.94
C LYS A 2 18.85 3.22 -9.95
N ARG A 3 17.91 3.65 -10.80
CA ARG A 3 18.08 4.78 -11.71
C ARG A 3 17.98 6.05 -10.88
N TYR A 4 19.06 6.81 -10.77
CA TYR A 4 19.06 8.11 -10.11
C TYR A 4 18.24 9.10 -10.93
N ALA A 5 17.17 9.65 -10.36
CA ALA A 5 16.50 10.82 -10.90
C ALA A 5 17.49 11.99 -10.96
N LYS A 6 17.58 12.66 -12.12
CA LYS A 6 18.29 13.94 -12.24
C LYS A 6 17.39 15.04 -11.70
N VAL A 7 17.69 15.54 -10.51
CA VAL A 7 17.02 16.71 -9.94
C VAL A 7 17.61 17.99 -10.53
N ILE A 8 16.79 18.75 -11.26
CA ILE A 8 17.05 20.17 -11.53
C ILE A 8 16.26 20.92 -10.48
N ALA A 9 16.93 21.63 -9.59
CA ALA A 9 16.28 22.40 -8.54
C ALA A 9 16.40 23.91 -8.81
N VAL A 10 15.28 24.62 -8.80
CA VAL A 10 15.26 26.08 -8.66
C VAL A 10 14.38 26.37 -7.45
N ALA A 11 15.00 26.82 -6.36
CA ALA A 11 14.27 27.23 -5.16
C ALA A 11 13.96 28.72 -5.23
N VAL A 12 12.88 29.17 -4.58
CA VAL A 12 12.57 30.58 -4.40
C VAL A 12 12.11 30.84 -2.96
N ALA A 13 13.03 31.47 -2.21
CA ALA A 13 12.90 32.11 -0.90
C ALA A 13 13.14 31.23 0.35
N VAL A 14 13.85 31.83 1.31
CA VAL A 14 14.20 31.31 2.64
C VAL A 14 13.60 32.24 3.68
N LEU A 15 13.04 31.69 4.75
CA LEU A 15 12.39 32.47 5.83
C LEU A 15 13.12 32.40 7.19
N GLY A 16 14.33 31.82 7.24
CA GLY A 16 15.19 31.86 8.42
C GLY A 16 16.39 30.91 8.34
N ILE A 17 17.53 31.32 8.91
CA ILE A 17 18.78 30.55 9.05
C ILE A 17 19.21 30.63 10.52
N VAL A 18 19.55 29.51 11.14
CA VAL A 18 20.13 29.47 12.50
C VAL A 18 21.27 28.46 12.56
N ILE A 19 22.44 28.91 13.03
CA ILE A 19 23.70 28.16 13.05
C ILE A 19 23.82 27.37 14.36
N PHE A 20 24.14 26.06 14.29
CA PHE A 20 24.49 25.24 15.46
C PHE A 20 25.96 24.85 15.43
N THR A 21 26.54 24.51 16.59
CA THR A 21 27.93 24.03 16.64
C THR A 21 27.99 22.51 16.75
N VAL A 22 28.60 21.84 15.77
CA VAL A 22 28.90 20.40 15.80
C VAL A 22 30.37 20.19 15.43
N LYS A 23 31.06 19.29 16.12
CA LYS A 23 32.47 18.99 15.84
C LYS A 23 32.63 18.39 14.42
N PRO A 24 33.59 18.87 13.63
CA PRO A 24 33.77 18.41 12.25
C PRO A 24 34.35 16.99 12.16
N GLN A 25 33.91 16.25 11.15
CA GLN A 25 34.54 15.02 10.66
C GLN A 25 35.18 15.31 9.30
N ALA A 26 36.48 15.06 9.16
CA ALA A 26 37.25 15.22 7.91
C ALA A 26 36.97 14.04 6.94
N ALA A 27 37.13 14.09 5.61
CA ALA A 27 37.83 15.02 4.73
C ALA A 27 37.14 15.06 3.34
N GLY A 28 37.11 16.25 2.73
CA GLY A 28 36.68 16.56 1.38
C GLY A 28 36.98 18.05 1.14
N GLY A 29 37.35 18.45 -0.09
CA GLY A 29 37.88 19.78 -0.40
C GLY A 29 37.11 20.93 0.28
N SER A 30 37.86 21.87 0.86
CA SER A 30 37.28 22.95 1.66
C SER A 30 36.66 24.04 0.78
N LEU A 31 35.39 24.38 1.01
CA LEU A 31 34.78 25.57 0.41
C LEU A 31 35.38 26.89 0.94
N LEU A 32 36.26 26.82 1.94
CA LEU A 32 37.01 27.96 2.49
C LEU A 32 38.30 28.27 1.73
N SER A 33 38.64 27.52 0.67
CA SER A 33 39.78 27.86 -0.19
C SER A 33 39.60 29.26 -0.78
N VAL A 34 40.66 30.02 -0.95
CA VAL A 34 40.63 31.33 -1.62
C VAL A 34 41.64 31.28 -2.75
N THR A 35 41.27 31.80 -3.92
CA THR A 35 42.13 31.83 -5.10
C THR A 35 42.47 33.27 -5.46
N GLU A 36 43.69 33.52 -5.94
CA GLU A 36 44.08 34.85 -6.43
C GLU A 36 43.46 35.15 -7.80
N GLU A 37 43.23 34.13 -8.63
CA GLU A 37 42.52 34.24 -9.90
C GLU A 37 41.11 33.64 -9.81
N ALA A 38 40.12 34.40 -10.27
CA ALA A 38 38.73 33.96 -10.31
C ALA A 38 38.51 32.94 -11.44
N GLN A 39 37.92 31.79 -11.13
CA GLN A 39 37.48 30.80 -12.12
C GLN A 39 35.94 30.77 -12.20
N VAL A 40 35.39 30.70 -13.41
CA VAL A 40 33.95 30.57 -13.63
C VAL A 40 33.68 29.35 -14.49
N ARG A 41 32.73 28.52 -14.09
CA ARG A 41 32.29 27.35 -14.87
C ARG A 41 30.76 27.21 -14.85
N PRO A 42 30.12 26.83 -15.98
CA PRO A 42 28.67 26.62 -16.02
C PRO A 42 28.25 25.43 -15.16
N ILE A 43 27.19 25.57 -14.38
CA ILE A 43 26.58 24.49 -13.60
C ILE A 43 25.82 23.56 -14.55
N GLN A 44 26.06 22.26 -14.45
CA GLN A 44 25.56 21.25 -15.39
C GLN A 44 24.21 20.64 -14.96
N ASP A 45 23.37 21.43 -14.30
CA ASP A 45 22.02 21.04 -13.85
C ASP A 45 20.92 21.56 -14.78
N GLY A 46 21.24 22.29 -15.85
CA GLY A 46 20.24 22.85 -16.76
C GLY A 46 19.62 24.17 -16.31
N SER A 47 20.03 24.72 -15.16
CA SER A 47 19.57 26.03 -14.67
C SER A 47 20.05 27.23 -15.51
N GLY A 48 21.10 27.04 -16.32
CA GLY A 48 21.77 28.13 -17.04
C GLY A 48 22.68 29.00 -16.17
N MET A 49 22.93 28.59 -14.92
CA MET A 49 23.73 29.32 -13.94
C MET A 49 25.21 28.93 -14.00
N TYR A 50 26.07 29.75 -13.38
CA TYR A 50 27.52 29.55 -13.35
C TYR A 50 28.04 29.55 -11.92
N LEU A 51 29.02 28.69 -11.63
CA LEU A 51 29.76 28.71 -10.37
C LEU A 51 31.02 29.55 -10.54
N LEU A 52 31.13 30.62 -9.76
CA LEU A 52 32.33 31.42 -9.57
C LEU A 52 33.10 30.91 -8.36
N LYS A 53 34.38 30.65 -8.55
CA LYS A 53 35.37 30.45 -7.51
C LYS A 53 36.27 31.70 -7.40
N SER A 54 36.21 32.38 -6.25
CA SER A 54 37.03 33.55 -5.88
C SER A 54 37.50 33.44 -4.41
N ASP A 55 37.20 34.44 -3.58
CA ASP A 55 37.19 34.42 -2.11
C ASP A 55 36.12 33.50 -1.49
N GLY A 56 35.42 32.73 -2.32
CA GLY A 56 34.40 31.77 -1.96
C GLY A 56 33.84 31.11 -3.21
N PHE A 57 32.65 30.53 -3.08
CA PHE A 57 31.90 29.93 -4.18
C PHE A 57 30.59 30.68 -4.34
N TYR A 58 30.31 31.17 -5.54
CA TYR A 58 29.15 32.02 -5.81
C TYR A 58 28.39 31.54 -7.05
N CYS A 59 27.06 31.57 -6.99
CA CYS A 59 26.17 31.35 -8.11
C CYS A 59 26.01 32.66 -8.90
N LEU A 60 26.28 32.61 -10.20
CA LEU A 60 26.14 33.73 -11.12
C LEU A 60 25.07 33.46 -12.18
N LYS A 61 24.33 34.50 -12.54
CA LYS A 61 23.49 34.54 -13.74
C LYS A 61 24.35 34.66 -15.01
N GLU A 62 23.74 34.46 -16.17
CA GLU A 62 24.39 34.61 -17.48
C GLU A 62 24.98 36.02 -17.69
N ASP A 63 24.38 37.06 -17.10
CA ASP A 63 24.88 38.44 -17.12
C ASP A 63 26.12 38.68 -16.23
N GLY A 64 26.61 37.65 -15.53
CA GLY A 64 27.77 37.69 -14.63
C GLY A 64 27.48 38.26 -13.24
N SER A 65 26.26 38.71 -12.96
CA SER A 65 25.87 39.15 -11.62
C SER A 65 25.47 37.95 -10.74
N ARG A 66 25.63 38.10 -9.42
CA ARG A 66 25.27 37.05 -8.45
C ARG A 66 23.77 36.78 -8.46
N ASP A 67 23.36 35.51 -8.35
CA ASP A 67 21.95 35.20 -8.12
C ASP A 67 21.59 35.47 -6.66
N ASN A 68 20.62 36.35 -6.46
CA ASN A 68 20.13 36.72 -5.14
C ASN A 68 18.86 35.94 -4.73
N ARG A 69 18.44 34.96 -5.55
CA ARG A 69 17.37 34.03 -5.23
C ARG A 69 17.99 32.76 -4.67
N PRO A 70 17.80 32.42 -3.39
CA PRO A 70 18.37 31.19 -2.83
C PRO A 70 17.91 29.98 -3.63
N ALA A 71 18.85 29.13 -4.03
CA ALA A 71 18.56 27.95 -4.85
C ALA A 71 19.44 26.76 -4.47
N VAL A 72 19.00 25.58 -4.89
CA VAL A 72 19.72 24.32 -4.73
C VAL A 72 20.21 23.87 -6.10
N HIS A 73 21.49 23.54 -6.22
CA HIS A 73 22.10 23.09 -7.47
C HIS A 73 22.65 21.68 -7.33
N TYR A 74 22.47 20.87 -8.37
CA TYR A 74 23.06 19.54 -8.44
C TYR A 74 24.40 19.58 -9.17
N PHE A 75 25.42 19.04 -8.51
CA PHE A 75 26.75 18.88 -9.08
C PHE A 75 27.07 17.40 -9.23
N LYS A 76 27.53 17.00 -10.42
CA LYS A 76 27.96 15.64 -10.72
C LYS A 76 29.36 15.65 -11.31
N ASN A 77 30.31 15.06 -10.60
CA ASN A 77 31.73 15.05 -10.92
C ASN A 77 32.25 16.45 -11.31
N PHE A 78 31.73 17.49 -10.65
CA PHE A 78 32.04 18.86 -11.02
C PHE A 78 33.30 19.29 -10.28
N THR A 79 34.30 19.80 -10.99
CA THR A 79 35.56 20.26 -10.38
C THR A 79 35.84 21.69 -10.81
N ILE A 80 36.12 22.57 -9.85
CA ILE A 80 36.60 23.93 -10.12
C ILE A 80 37.75 24.22 -9.16
N ASP A 81 38.88 24.66 -9.70
CA ASP A 81 40.11 24.89 -8.95
C ASP A 81 40.46 23.78 -7.92
N GLY A 82 40.45 22.51 -8.37
CA GLY A 82 40.74 21.35 -7.52
C GLY A 82 39.68 21.02 -6.46
N THR A 83 38.63 21.83 -6.31
CA THR A 83 37.49 21.56 -5.42
C THR A 83 36.45 20.75 -6.16
N VAL A 84 36.09 19.59 -5.61
CA VAL A 84 35.11 18.66 -6.18
C VAL A 84 33.75 18.90 -5.53
N PHE A 85 32.73 19.13 -6.36
CA PHE A 85 31.33 19.17 -5.97
C PHE A 85 30.62 17.92 -6.47
N GLU A 86 29.95 17.24 -5.54
CA GLU A 86 29.13 16.05 -5.79
C GLU A 86 27.86 16.14 -4.91
N GLY A 87 26.68 16.07 -5.52
CA GLY A 87 25.39 16.14 -4.84
C GLY A 87 24.71 17.52 -4.90
N TYR A 88 23.70 17.71 -4.05
CA TYR A 88 22.93 18.96 -3.94
C TYR A 88 23.59 19.98 -3.02
N TYR A 89 23.76 21.21 -3.47
CA TYR A 89 24.33 22.33 -2.71
C TYR A 89 23.40 23.52 -2.73
N TYR A 90 23.33 24.22 -1.60
CA TYR A 90 22.50 25.41 -1.44
C TYR A 90 23.35 26.68 -1.47
N HIS A 91 22.84 27.72 -2.12
CA HIS A 91 23.34 29.08 -1.94
C HIS A 91 22.24 30.00 -1.39
N ASP A 92 22.66 31.03 -0.65
CA ASP A 92 21.75 32.00 -0.02
C ASP A 92 21.45 33.21 -0.92
N GLU A 93 20.79 34.23 -0.35
CA GLU A 93 20.41 35.49 -1.01
C GLU A 93 21.62 36.34 -1.46
N SER A 94 22.83 36.03 -0.97
CA SER A 94 24.06 36.67 -1.45
C SER A 94 24.64 35.98 -2.70
N GLY A 95 24.04 34.87 -3.11
CA GLY A 95 24.55 33.97 -4.14
C GLY A 95 25.66 33.06 -3.65
N LYS A 96 26.00 33.06 -2.35
CA LYS A 96 27.17 32.33 -1.84
C LYS A 96 26.79 30.90 -1.44
N PHE A 97 27.52 29.92 -1.95
CA PHE A 97 27.53 28.57 -1.42
C PHE A 97 28.37 28.58 -0.14
N GLN A 98 27.70 28.58 1.02
CA GLN A 98 28.37 28.75 2.29
C GLN A 98 28.83 27.41 2.90
N ALA A 99 30.10 27.33 3.29
CA ALA A 99 30.57 26.35 4.26
C ALA A 99 30.79 27.01 5.61
N HIS A 100 30.05 26.55 6.61
CA HIS A 100 30.20 26.95 7.99
C HIS A 100 29.99 25.73 8.90
N VAL A 101 29.36 25.92 10.04
CA VAL A 101 28.92 24.83 10.90
C VAL A 101 27.54 24.37 10.42
N PRO A 102 27.21 23.06 10.48
CA PRO A 102 25.94 22.57 9.97
C PRO A 102 24.74 23.33 10.54
N TYR A 103 23.76 23.59 9.70
CA TYR A 103 22.60 24.41 10.05
C TYR A 103 21.32 23.92 9.37
N LEU A 104 20.18 24.30 9.94
CA LEU A 104 18.86 24.01 9.37
C LEU A 104 18.39 25.21 8.54
N ALA A 105 17.85 24.95 7.36
CA ALA A 105 17.19 25.96 6.54
C ALA A 105 15.78 25.49 6.16
N TYR A 106 14.81 26.39 6.21
CA TYR A 106 13.47 26.13 5.66
C TYR A 106 13.43 26.64 4.23
N LEU A 107 13.28 25.73 3.28
CA LEU A 107 13.24 26.02 1.86
C LEU A 107 11.78 25.98 1.39
N LYS A 108 11.35 27.04 0.70
CA LYS A 108 10.00 27.19 0.15
C LYS A 108 10.06 27.30 -1.38
N ASN A 109 8.99 26.88 -2.05
CA ASN A 109 8.88 26.81 -3.51
C ASN A 109 10.07 26.09 -4.16
N LEU A 110 10.53 24.99 -3.56
CA LEU A 110 11.63 24.21 -4.12
C LEU A 110 11.11 23.35 -5.27
N SER A 111 11.25 23.79 -6.52
CA SER A 111 10.88 22.97 -7.68
C SER A 111 11.99 21.96 -7.97
N VAL A 112 11.70 20.67 -7.90
CA VAL A 112 12.61 19.57 -8.27
C VAL A 112 12.07 18.91 -9.53
N SER A 113 12.78 18.99 -10.67
CA SER A 113 12.41 18.20 -11.85
C SER A 113 12.93 16.76 -11.70
N SER A 114 12.08 15.75 -11.80
CA SER A 114 12.51 14.36 -12.06
C SER A 114 12.19 13.99 -13.51
N GLU A 115 12.72 12.88 -14.03
CA GLU A 115 12.36 12.39 -15.38
C GLU A 115 10.89 11.92 -15.49
N GLU A 116 10.16 11.80 -14.37
CA GLU A 116 8.78 11.27 -14.37
C GLU A 116 7.68 12.21 -13.87
N ASP A 117 7.97 13.23 -13.05
CA ASP A 117 7.07 14.37 -12.79
C ASP A 117 7.80 15.34 -11.85
N GLY A 118 7.64 16.65 -12.05
CA GLY A 118 8.22 17.66 -11.16
C GLY A 118 7.46 17.73 -9.83
N TYR A 119 8.13 17.55 -8.70
CA TYR A 119 7.53 17.73 -7.36
C TYR A 119 8.13 18.94 -6.64
N THR A 120 7.32 19.64 -5.85
CA THR A 120 7.75 20.75 -4.99
C THR A 120 8.11 20.24 -3.60
N ALA A 121 9.39 20.31 -3.22
CA ALA A 121 9.90 19.74 -1.98
C ALA A 121 10.11 20.80 -0.88
N ASP A 122 9.06 21.51 -0.50
CA ASP A 122 9.12 22.46 0.62
C ASP A 122 9.40 21.72 1.93
N GLY A 123 10.22 22.31 2.81
CA GLY A 123 10.55 21.69 4.09
C GLY A 123 11.81 22.22 4.77
N CYS A 124 12.13 21.63 5.92
CA CYS A 124 13.38 21.86 6.64
C CYS A 124 14.48 20.96 6.08
N TYR A 125 15.65 21.53 5.81
CA TYR A 125 16.80 20.83 5.25
C TYR A 125 18.03 21.01 6.13
N MET A 126 18.77 19.92 6.34
CA MET A 126 20.07 19.96 7.00
C MET A 126 21.15 20.31 5.97
N ILE A 127 21.80 21.45 6.15
CA ILE A 127 22.95 21.86 5.34
C ILE A 127 24.20 21.56 6.14
N ASN A 128 25.08 20.72 5.58
CA ASN A 128 26.30 20.32 6.26
C ASN A 128 27.37 21.42 6.22
N ASN A 129 28.53 21.14 6.82
CA ASN A 129 29.65 22.07 6.90
C ASN A 129 30.31 22.39 5.54
N LEU A 130 29.91 21.71 4.46
CA LEU A 130 30.34 21.94 3.09
C LEU A 130 29.25 22.62 2.25
N GLY A 131 28.16 23.15 2.85
CA GLY A 131 27.06 23.75 2.10
C GLY A 131 26.23 22.75 1.28
N ARG A 132 26.46 21.45 1.50
CA ARG A 132 25.77 20.35 0.83
C ARG A 132 24.56 19.92 1.64
N ILE A 133 23.45 19.66 0.95
CA ILE A 133 22.21 19.18 1.56
C ILE A 133 22.17 17.63 1.56
N SER A 134 22.40 17.00 0.40
CA SER A 134 22.40 15.53 0.31
C SER A 134 23.45 14.86 1.21
N ALA A 135 23.06 13.81 1.92
CA ALA A 135 23.93 12.99 2.75
C ALA A 135 23.37 11.57 2.91
N ALA A 136 24.13 10.65 3.52
CA ALA A 136 23.50 9.44 4.07
C ALA A 136 22.43 9.86 5.10
N PRO A 137 21.33 9.10 5.27
CA PRO A 137 20.29 9.41 6.24
C PRO A 137 20.84 9.73 7.64
N GLN A 138 20.24 10.70 8.33
CA GLN A 138 20.77 11.22 9.58
C GLN A 138 19.70 11.39 10.65
N ILE A 139 20.09 11.22 11.90
CA ILE A 139 19.33 11.70 13.06
C ILE A 139 20.04 12.89 13.71
N ARG A 140 19.29 13.94 14.06
CA ARG A 140 19.82 15.14 14.71
C ARG A 140 18.92 15.57 15.85
N TYR A 141 19.52 15.78 17.01
CA TYR A 141 18.88 16.56 18.07
C TYR A 141 18.92 18.03 17.69
N ILE A 142 17.77 18.68 17.66
CA ILE A 142 17.62 20.11 17.46
C ILE A 142 17.22 20.68 18.81
N GLN A 143 17.98 21.65 19.32
CA GLN A 143 17.75 22.24 20.64
C GLN A 143 17.12 23.62 20.50
N GLN A 144 15.88 23.77 20.99
CA GLN A 144 15.15 25.04 21.12
C GLN A 144 15.25 25.98 19.89
N LEU A 145 15.15 25.41 18.68
CA LEU A 145 15.25 26.16 17.43
C LEU A 145 13.87 26.62 16.97
N THR A 146 13.64 27.93 16.83
CA THR A 146 12.45 28.44 16.14
C THR A 146 12.75 28.72 14.67
N LEU A 147 12.03 28.06 13.77
CA LEU A 147 12.13 28.26 12.32
C LEU A 147 10.73 28.21 11.68
N ASN A 148 10.41 29.21 10.87
CA ASN A 148 9.10 29.37 10.22
C ASN A 148 7.89 29.28 11.21
N GLY A 149 8.03 29.87 12.39
CA GLY A 149 6.98 29.89 13.42
C GLY A 149 6.80 28.58 14.21
N LYS A 150 7.59 27.53 13.93
CA LYS A 150 7.61 26.27 14.69
C LYS A 150 8.90 26.17 15.51
N THR A 151 8.79 25.73 16.76
CA THR A 151 9.95 25.43 17.62
C THR A 151 10.25 23.94 17.56
N TYR A 152 11.52 23.61 17.36
CA TYR A 152 12.06 22.27 17.29
C TYR A 152 12.95 22.03 18.51
N ASP A 153 12.60 21.02 19.32
CA ASP A 153 13.32 20.67 20.55
C ASP A 153 13.32 19.15 20.79
N SER A 154 13.78 18.39 19.81
CA SER A 154 13.83 16.92 19.88
C SER A 154 14.78 16.33 18.84
N TYR A 155 14.83 15.00 18.76
CA TYR A 155 15.46 14.29 17.65
C TYR A 155 14.53 14.24 16.45
N TYR A 156 15.10 14.53 15.28
CA TYR A 156 14.43 14.46 13.98
C TYR A 156 15.26 13.64 13.00
N TYR A 157 14.56 12.89 12.14
CA TYR A 157 15.15 12.13 11.05
C TYR A 157 15.26 12.98 9.78
N PHE A 158 16.36 12.83 9.06
CA PHE A 158 16.65 13.46 7.78
C PHE A 158 16.93 12.38 6.74
N ASP A 159 16.25 12.46 5.61
CA ASP A 159 16.40 11.50 4.51
C ASP A 159 17.72 11.68 3.73
N GLU A 160 17.91 10.88 2.68
CA GLU A 160 19.10 10.95 1.82
C GLU A 160 19.26 12.28 1.05
N ASN A 161 18.14 13.00 0.89
CA ASN A 161 18.10 14.33 0.29
C ASN A 161 18.33 15.43 1.33
N GLY A 162 18.59 15.07 2.59
CA GLY A 162 18.79 15.99 3.71
C GLY A 162 17.51 16.69 4.14
N LYS A 163 16.32 16.24 3.69
CA LYS A 163 15.03 16.77 4.11
C LYS A 163 14.62 16.15 5.43
N MET A 164 14.19 16.99 6.37
CA MET A 164 13.63 16.55 7.65
C MET A 164 12.27 15.88 7.40
N ASN A 165 12.12 14.66 7.90
CA ASN A 165 10.84 13.98 7.87
C ASN A 165 9.90 14.58 8.94
N THR A 166 8.67 14.90 8.54
CA THR A 166 7.64 15.49 9.42
C THR A 166 6.45 14.58 9.66
N ASP A 167 6.34 13.51 8.89
CA ASP A 167 5.24 12.54 8.96
C ASP A 167 5.62 11.39 9.89
N PRO A 168 4.66 10.74 10.58
CA PRO A 168 4.98 9.57 11.39
C PRO A 168 5.62 8.46 10.54
N GLY A 169 6.65 7.79 11.08
CA GLY A 169 7.37 6.76 10.34
C GLY A 169 8.41 6.01 11.17
N ILE A 170 8.85 4.87 10.65
CA ILE A 170 9.90 4.04 11.24
C ILE A 170 11.13 4.09 10.33
N PHE A 171 12.30 4.41 10.89
CA PHE A 171 13.53 4.56 10.12
C PHE A 171 14.67 3.77 10.74
N TYR A 172 15.46 3.08 9.92
CA TYR A 172 16.71 2.47 10.34
C TYR A 172 17.79 3.54 10.51
N ILE A 173 18.45 3.54 11.66
CA ILE A 173 19.47 4.52 12.02
C ILE A 173 20.66 3.75 12.59
N SER A 174 21.84 4.02 12.05
CA SER A 174 23.11 3.48 12.53
C SER A 174 24.14 4.61 12.63
N MET A 175 24.07 5.40 13.70
CA MET A 175 25.01 6.50 13.96
C MET A 175 24.93 7.03 15.40
N ASP A 176 25.94 7.82 15.79
CA ASP A 176 25.89 8.61 17.02
C ASP A 176 25.35 10.02 16.76
N SER A 177 24.51 10.53 17.68
CA SER A 177 23.96 11.88 17.62
C SER A 177 23.73 12.43 19.02
N ASN A 178 24.23 13.64 19.28
CA ASN A 178 24.10 14.34 20.56
C ASN A 178 24.45 13.49 21.81
N GLY A 179 25.51 12.68 21.70
CA GLY A 179 25.99 11.82 22.80
C GLY A 179 25.19 10.52 22.99
N ARG A 180 24.20 10.25 22.14
CA ARG A 180 23.42 9.00 22.11
C ARG A 180 23.79 8.17 20.88
N SER A 181 23.93 6.86 21.07
CA SER A 181 24.16 5.91 19.97
C SER A 181 22.84 5.33 19.49
N PHE A 182 22.66 5.29 18.16
CA PHE A 182 21.51 4.72 17.50
C PHE A 182 21.96 3.58 16.59
N ASP A 183 21.36 2.41 16.78
CA ASP A 183 21.59 1.23 15.94
C ASP A 183 20.31 0.38 15.90
N GLY A 184 19.54 0.51 14.82
CA GLY A 184 18.27 -0.19 14.63
C GLY A 184 17.17 0.71 14.10
N TYR A 185 15.94 0.21 14.17
CA TYR A 185 14.76 0.96 13.75
C TYR A 185 14.19 1.80 14.88
N TYR A 186 13.81 3.04 14.57
CA TYR A 186 13.25 3.98 15.53
C TYR A 186 11.97 4.61 14.97
N TYR A 187 10.98 4.80 15.84
CA TYR A 187 9.71 5.43 15.50
C TYR A 187 9.75 6.93 15.76
N PHE A 188 9.37 7.69 14.73
CA PHE A 188 9.14 9.13 14.79
C PHE A 188 7.63 9.34 14.66
N GLY A 189 7.02 9.96 15.65
CA GLY A 189 5.58 10.16 15.73
C GLY A 189 5.12 11.46 15.09
N GLU A 190 4.08 12.05 15.69
CA GLU A 190 3.51 13.32 15.25
C GLU A 190 4.60 14.40 15.09
N ASN A 191 4.49 15.20 14.03
CA ASN A 191 5.45 16.26 13.71
C ASN A 191 6.89 15.79 13.44
N GLY A 192 7.11 14.50 13.21
CA GLY A 192 8.43 13.92 12.90
C GLY A 192 9.35 13.81 14.11
N VAL A 193 8.79 13.79 15.31
CA VAL A 193 9.54 13.76 16.58
C VAL A 193 9.83 12.31 16.98
N LEU A 194 11.09 11.99 17.32
CA LEU A 194 11.43 10.69 17.90
C LEU A 194 10.58 10.42 19.15
N ALA A 195 9.93 9.26 19.20
CA ALA A 195 9.15 8.87 20.37
C ALA A 195 10.02 8.80 21.63
N SER A 196 9.47 9.25 22.76
CA SER A 196 10.18 9.38 24.05
C SER A 196 9.48 8.70 25.22
N GLU A 197 8.42 7.96 24.92
CA GLU A 197 7.70 7.10 25.85
C GLU A 197 7.44 5.77 25.14
N ALA A 198 7.33 4.67 25.89
CA ALA A 198 7.04 3.38 25.28
C ALA A 198 5.62 3.37 24.71
N GLY A 199 5.44 2.74 23.56
CA GLY A 199 4.14 2.73 22.89
C GLY A 199 4.08 1.77 21.72
N THR A 200 3.01 1.91 20.96
CA THR A 200 2.73 1.08 19.77
C THR A 200 2.42 2.01 18.60
N THR A 201 3.00 1.76 17.43
CA THR A 201 2.67 2.51 16.22
C THR A 201 1.27 2.14 15.70
N SER A 202 0.71 2.91 14.76
CA SER A 202 -0.54 2.54 14.08
C SER A 202 -0.45 1.19 13.36
N GLN A 203 0.76 0.81 12.94
CA GLN A 203 1.10 -0.47 12.33
C GLN A 203 1.41 -1.56 13.38
N GLY A 204 1.17 -1.34 14.67
CA GLY A 204 1.33 -2.35 15.72
C GLY A 204 2.77 -2.60 16.17
N TYR A 205 3.76 -1.84 15.69
CA TYR A 205 5.15 -1.99 16.14
C TYR A 205 5.31 -1.42 17.54
N VAL A 206 5.79 -2.25 18.47
CA VAL A 206 6.10 -1.82 19.83
C VAL A 206 7.45 -1.13 19.83
N TYR A 207 7.53 0.04 20.45
CA TYR A 207 8.77 0.75 20.70
C TYR A 207 8.96 1.01 22.19
N ASP A 208 10.23 1.01 22.61
CA ASP A 208 10.59 1.31 24.00
C ASP A 208 10.54 2.82 24.29
N ALA A 209 10.83 3.21 25.54
CA ALA A 209 10.86 4.62 25.97
C ALA A 209 11.91 5.48 25.25
N ASP A 210 12.77 4.82 24.47
CA ASP A 210 13.81 5.42 23.66
C ASP A 210 13.38 5.59 22.19
N GLY A 211 12.16 5.17 21.86
CA GLY A 211 11.58 5.18 20.52
C GLY A 211 12.11 4.05 19.63
N ARG A 212 12.91 3.10 20.16
CA ARG A 212 13.47 2.00 19.38
C ARG A 212 12.43 0.91 19.18
N ILE A 213 12.20 0.54 17.93
CA ILE A 213 11.34 -0.60 17.59
C ILE A 213 11.92 -1.88 18.17
N GLN A 214 11.10 -2.59 18.91
CA GLN A 214 11.39 -3.93 19.38
C GLN A 214 10.87 -4.92 18.34
N ASN A 215 11.62 -6.01 18.12
CA ASN A 215 11.10 -7.17 17.39
C ASN A 215 10.59 -6.84 15.98
N MET A 216 11.35 -6.04 15.21
CA MET A 216 11.02 -5.70 13.81
C MET A 216 10.61 -6.95 13.03
N ASP A 217 11.42 -8.01 13.16
CA ASP A 217 11.32 -9.26 12.41
C ASP A 217 10.34 -10.27 13.03
N GLU A 218 9.94 -10.09 14.29
CA GLU A 218 9.07 -11.04 15.01
C GLU A 218 7.63 -10.53 15.05
N GLY A 219 6.79 -11.06 14.15
CA GLY A 219 5.34 -11.06 14.33
C GLY A 219 4.53 -10.20 13.36
N GLY A 220 4.93 -10.08 12.09
CA GLY A 220 4.17 -9.39 11.03
C GLY A 220 2.67 -9.67 11.08
N ILE A 221 2.22 -10.85 10.65
CA ILE A 221 0.78 -11.15 10.61
C ILE A 221 0.12 -11.24 12.00
N GLN A 222 0.90 -11.53 13.05
CA GLN A 222 0.39 -11.67 14.41
C GLN A 222 0.10 -10.31 15.07
N ARG A 223 0.84 -9.25 14.72
CA ARG A 223 0.54 -7.87 15.11
C ARG A 223 -0.71 -7.36 14.40
N LEU A 224 -0.80 -7.60 13.09
CA LEU A 224 -2.01 -7.29 12.32
C LEU A 224 -3.25 -7.94 12.96
N LYS A 225 -3.12 -9.19 13.42
CA LYS A 225 -4.20 -9.88 14.13
C LYS A 225 -4.64 -9.12 15.39
N LEU A 226 -3.71 -8.66 16.22
CA LEU A 226 -4.04 -7.91 17.44
C LEU A 226 -4.73 -6.56 17.11
N SER A 227 -4.20 -5.81 16.15
CA SER A 227 -4.78 -4.53 15.73
C SER A 227 -6.19 -4.69 15.15
N LEU A 228 -6.41 -5.72 14.33
CA LEU A 228 -7.73 -6.04 13.81
C LEU A 228 -8.68 -6.52 14.93
N GLN A 229 -8.20 -7.29 15.92
CA GLN A 229 -9.02 -7.73 17.06
C GLN A 229 -9.49 -6.55 17.92
N GLU A 230 -8.61 -5.57 18.16
CA GLU A 230 -8.96 -4.34 18.85
C GLU A 230 -9.99 -3.55 18.04
N MET A 231 -9.72 -3.32 16.74
CA MET A 231 -10.62 -2.60 15.84
C MET A 231 -12.04 -3.20 15.80
N VAL A 232 -12.19 -4.51 15.65
CA VAL A 232 -13.52 -5.14 15.55
C VAL A 232 -14.29 -5.18 16.87
N THR A 233 -13.63 -4.91 18.01
CA THR A 233 -14.32 -4.88 19.31
C THR A 233 -15.27 -3.70 19.41
N ASP A 234 -14.99 -2.61 18.68
CA ASP A 234 -15.82 -1.40 18.63
C ASP A 234 -16.93 -1.46 17.56
N PHE A 235 -16.94 -2.49 16.72
CA PHE A 235 -17.92 -2.61 15.65
C PHE A 235 -19.23 -3.24 16.17
N GLU A 236 -20.36 -2.72 15.70
CA GLU A 236 -21.66 -3.34 15.95
C GLU A 236 -21.87 -4.56 15.03
N GLY A 237 -22.49 -5.61 15.57
CA GLY A 237 -22.75 -6.87 14.85
C GLY A 237 -21.72 -7.95 15.13
N GLU A 238 -21.78 -9.02 14.34
CA GLU A 238 -20.88 -10.17 14.42
C GLU A 238 -19.94 -10.17 13.23
N TRP A 239 -18.63 -10.23 13.48
CA TRP A 239 -17.60 -10.07 12.47
C TRP A 239 -16.67 -11.28 12.42
N SER A 240 -16.41 -11.78 11.21
CA SER A 240 -15.38 -12.78 10.92
C SER A 240 -14.41 -12.23 9.85
N ILE A 241 -13.11 -12.44 10.06
CA ILE A 241 -12.04 -11.96 9.18
C ILE A 241 -11.02 -13.07 8.94
N TYR A 242 -10.60 -13.24 7.69
CA TYR A 242 -9.47 -14.04 7.28
C TYR A 242 -8.50 -13.19 6.47
N VAL A 243 -7.22 -13.23 6.82
CA VAL A 243 -6.14 -12.64 6.02
C VAL A 243 -5.09 -13.70 5.77
N LYS A 244 -4.59 -13.78 4.54
CA LYS A 244 -3.45 -14.60 4.17
C LYS A 244 -2.49 -13.83 3.30
N ASP A 245 -1.24 -13.71 3.73
CA ASP A 245 -0.13 -13.27 2.91
C ASP A 245 0.28 -14.45 2.00
N LEU A 246 0.17 -14.27 0.69
CA LEU A 246 0.45 -15.34 -0.27
C LEU A 246 1.94 -15.51 -0.54
N GLY A 247 2.76 -14.49 -0.25
CA GLY A 247 4.21 -14.51 -0.37
C GLY A 247 4.88 -15.32 0.73
N THR A 248 4.45 -15.13 1.98
CA THR A 248 5.01 -15.84 3.16
C THR A 248 4.23 -17.09 3.57
N ASP A 249 3.00 -17.25 3.06
CA ASP A 249 2.01 -18.27 3.44
C ASP A 249 1.42 -18.10 4.86
N ASP A 250 1.81 -17.03 5.56
CA ASP A 250 1.27 -16.68 6.86
C ASP A 250 -0.22 -16.32 6.77
N LYS A 251 -0.99 -16.73 7.79
CA LYS A 251 -2.42 -16.40 7.88
C LYS A 251 -2.88 -16.04 9.29
N LEU A 252 -3.85 -15.14 9.37
CA LEU A 252 -4.62 -14.86 10.59
C LEU A 252 -6.10 -15.08 10.35
N VAL A 253 -6.80 -15.41 11.44
CA VAL A 253 -8.26 -15.53 11.47
C VAL A 253 -8.78 -14.88 12.75
N ILE A 254 -9.79 -14.02 12.62
CA ILE A 254 -10.51 -13.39 13.72
C ILE A 254 -11.96 -13.81 13.59
N ASN A 255 -12.39 -14.69 14.48
CA ASN A 255 -13.67 -15.40 14.39
C ASN A 255 -13.81 -16.19 13.07
N ASN A 256 -14.28 -17.44 13.15
CA ASN A 256 -14.62 -18.21 11.96
C ASN A 256 -15.94 -18.90 12.22
N GLN A 257 -16.99 -18.09 12.27
CA GLN A 257 -18.33 -18.58 12.47
C GLN A 257 -18.93 -18.95 11.12
N ARG A 258 -19.79 -19.96 11.12
CA ARG A 258 -20.66 -20.24 9.99
C ARG A 258 -21.73 -19.16 9.95
N MET A 259 -21.78 -18.44 8.85
CA MET A 259 -22.64 -17.28 8.63
C MET A 259 -23.47 -17.49 7.35
N ALA A 260 -24.61 -16.81 7.24
CA ALA A 260 -25.36 -16.68 6.02
C ALA A 260 -24.44 -16.15 4.92
N SER A 261 -24.33 -16.85 3.81
CA SER A 261 -23.33 -16.52 2.79
C SER A 261 -23.64 -15.25 2.01
N ALA A 262 -24.89 -14.80 2.05
CA ALA A 262 -25.48 -13.90 1.06
C ALA A 262 -25.03 -14.33 -0.36
N SER A 263 -24.55 -13.40 -1.17
CA SER A 263 -24.05 -13.67 -2.52
C SER A 263 -22.63 -14.27 -2.61
N LEU A 264 -21.90 -14.48 -1.49
CA LEU A 264 -20.60 -15.15 -1.54
C LEU A 264 -20.71 -16.61 -2.01
N ILE A 265 -21.86 -17.27 -1.78
CA ILE A 265 -22.12 -18.64 -2.24
C ILE A 265 -21.96 -18.82 -3.75
N LYS A 266 -22.11 -17.73 -4.52
CA LYS A 266 -21.95 -17.71 -5.97
C LYS A 266 -20.52 -18.07 -6.39
N ALA A 267 -19.51 -17.71 -5.60
CA ALA A 267 -18.12 -18.09 -5.87
C ALA A 267 -17.93 -19.61 -5.80
N PHE A 268 -18.60 -20.27 -4.86
CA PHE A 268 -18.56 -21.73 -4.70
C PHE A 268 -19.37 -22.46 -5.77
N VAL A 269 -20.51 -21.92 -6.20
CA VAL A 269 -21.27 -22.48 -7.34
C VAL A 269 -20.52 -22.31 -8.65
N MET A 270 -19.77 -21.22 -8.82
CA MET A 270 -18.84 -21.06 -9.94
C MET A 270 -17.79 -22.18 -9.92
N ALA A 271 -17.13 -22.42 -8.78
CA ALA A 271 -16.13 -23.48 -8.66
C ALA A 271 -16.67 -24.87 -9.04
N GLU A 272 -17.82 -25.27 -8.48
CA GLU A 272 -18.46 -26.55 -8.85
C GLU A 272 -18.97 -26.56 -10.31
N THR A 273 -19.34 -25.42 -10.88
CA THR A 273 -19.75 -25.36 -12.30
C THR A 273 -18.56 -25.65 -13.22
N TYR A 274 -17.36 -25.19 -12.88
CA TYR A 274 -16.15 -25.55 -13.63
C TYR A 274 -15.76 -27.03 -13.41
N ASP A 275 -15.82 -27.52 -12.17
CA ASP A 275 -15.57 -28.95 -11.84
C ASP A 275 -16.54 -29.90 -12.58
N ASN A 276 -17.81 -29.51 -12.66
CA ASN A 276 -18.90 -30.32 -13.22
C ASN A 276 -19.34 -29.84 -14.62
N MET A 277 -18.46 -29.15 -15.36
CA MET A 277 -18.78 -28.45 -16.62
C MET A 277 -19.40 -29.37 -17.69
N ASP A 278 -18.93 -30.63 -17.77
CA ASP A 278 -19.45 -31.62 -18.71
C ASP A 278 -20.94 -31.92 -18.45
N VAL A 279 -21.32 -32.07 -17.18
CA VAL A 279 -22.71 -32.35 -16.80
C VAL A 279 -23.58 -31.11 -17.00
N VAL A 280 -23.08 -29.93 -16.63
CA VAL A 280 -23.76 -28.64 -16.85
C VAL A 280 -24.05 -28.44 -18.34
N THR A 281 -23.05 -28.68 -19.19
CA THR A 281 -23.16 -28.59 -20.67
C THR A 281 -24.19 -29.58 -21.20
N GLN A 282 -24.12 -30.86 -20.80
CA GLN A 282 -25.07 -31.89 -21.25
C GLN A 282 -26.49 -31.62 -20.76
N SER A 283 -26.66 -31.05 -19.55
CA SER A 283 -27.97 -30.68 -19.03
C SER A 283 -28.59 -29.58 -19.89
N GLU A 284 -27.81 -28.53 -20.20
CA GLU A 284 -28.25 -27.42 -21.03
C GLU A 284 -28.56 -27.86 -22.48
N GLU A 285 -27.72 -28.72 -23.06
CA GLU A 285 -27.95 -29.33 -24.39
C GLU A 285 -29.30 -30.07 -24.43
N SER A 286 -29.61 -30.85 -23.39
CA SER A 286 -30.88 -31.58 -23.28
C SER A 286 -32.09 -30.64 -23.18
N ILE A 287 -31.95 -29.52 -22.46
CA ILE A 287 -33.05 -28.55 -22.27
C ILE A 287 -33.35 -27.82 -23.58
N LEU A 288 -32.30 -27.34 -24.26
CA LEU A 288 -32.44 -26.61 -25.52
C LEU A 288 -32.58 -27.53 -26.75
N LYS A 289 -32.50 -28.84 -26.57
CA LYS A 289 -32.52 -29.87 -27.63
C LYS A 289 -31.48 -29.57 -28.71
N LYS A 290 -30.24 -29.31 -28.28
CA LYS A 290 -29.10 -29.00 -29.14
C LYS A 290 -28.13 -30.18 -29.19
N ASP A 291 -27.39 -30.27 -30.29
CA ASP A 291 -26.32 -31.26 -30.45
C ASP A 291 -25.10 -30.91 -29.59
N ALA A 292 -24.32 -31.95 -29.27
CA ALA A 292 -23.09 -31.85 -28.50
C ALA A 292 -22.11 -30.83 -29.12
N GLY A 293 -21.57 -29.94 -28.28
CA GLY A 293 -20.56 -28.96 -28.71
C GLY A 293 -21.11 -27.72 -29.43
N SER A 294 -22.42 -27.46 -29.29
CA SER A 294 -23.03 -26.22 -29.78
C SER A 294 -22.42 -24.98 -29.08
N LYS A 295 -21.89 -24.03 -29.88
CA LYS A 295 -21.34 -22.76 -29.37
C LYS A 295 -22.37 -21.89 -28.63
N GLU A 296 -23.66 -22.12 -28.89
CA GLU A 296 -24.76 -21.43 -28.21
C GLU A 296 -24.82 -21.83 -26.72
N ILE A 297 -24.56 -23.11 -26.43
CA ILE A 297 -24.55 -23.68 -25.07
C ILE A 297 -23.42 -23.07 -24.25
N SER A 298 -22.19 -23.14 -24.79
CA SER A 298 -21.02 -22.55 -24.12
C SER A 298 -21.19 -21.05 -23.89
N LYS A 299 -21.82 -20.33 -24.84
CA LYS A 299 -22.12 -18.90 -24.69
C LYS A 299 -23.14 -18.64 -23.58
N LYS A 300 -24.19 -19.45 -23.48
CA LYS A 300 -25.20 -19.29 -22.41
C LYS A 300 -24.59 -19.57 -21.03
N ILE A 301 -23.86 -20.68 -20.87
CA ILE A 301 -23.20 -21.02 -19.59
C ILE A 301 -22.19 -19.93 -19.19
N GLY A 302 -21.37 -19.46 -20.15
CA GLY A 302 -20.46 -18.35 -19.91
C GLY A 302 -21.18 -17.06 -19.50
N ALA A 303 -22.35 -16.76 -20.09
CA ALA A 303 -23.16 -15.61 -19.69
C ALA A 303 -23.75 -15.77 -18.28
N LEU A 304 -24.21 -16.97 -17.90
CA LEU A 304 -24.69 -17.25 -16.55
C LEU A 304 -23.57 -17.07 -15.51
N LEU A 305 -22.39 -17.63 -15.76
CA LEU A 305 -21.21 -17.46 -14.89
C LEU A 305 -20.82 -15.97 -14.77
N SER A 306 -20.72 -15.27 -15.91
CA SER A 306 -20.42 -13.84 -15.95
C SER A 306 -21.43 -13.02 -15.16
N ASN A 307 -22.73 -13.21 -15.37
CA ASN A 307 -23.77 -12.45 -14.68
C ASN A 307 -23.78 -12.75 -13.18
N MET A 308 -23.66 -14.03 -12.81
CA MET A 308 -23.63 -14.48 -11.43
C MET A 308 -22.45 -13.87 -10.66
N ILE A 309 -21.27 -13.78 -11.26
CA ILE A 309 -20.09 -13.28 -10.56
C ILE A 309 -19.98 -11.76 -10.68
N THR A 310 -20.00 -11.20 -11.90
CA THR A 310 -19.63 -9.79 -12.13
C THR A 310 -20.69 -8.78 -11.69
N VAL A 311 -21.97 -9.15 -11.71
CA VAL A 311 -23.10 -8.29 -11.30
C VAL A 311 -24.01 -8.97 -10.27
N SER A 312 -23.55 -10.08 -9.69
CA SER A 312 -24.24 -10.79 -8.61
C SER A 312 -25.66 -11.25 -8.95
N ASP A 313 -25.93 -11.66 -10.20
CA ASP A 313 -27.28 -12.06 -10.62
C ASP A 313 -27.78 -13.33 -9.90
N ASN A 314 -28.95 -13.26 -9.29
CA ASN A 314 -29.54 -14.35 -8.51
C ASN A 314 -30.21 -15.42 -9.38
N GLU A 315 -30.79 -15.03 -10.52
CA GLU A 315 -31.40 -16.01 -11.44
C GLU A 315 -30.31 -16.90 -12.06
N SER A 316 -29.18 -16.32 -12.44
CA SER A 316 -28.03 -17.07 -12.96
C SER A 316 -27.49 -18.07 -11.94
N PHE A 317 -27.46 -17.71 -10.65
CA PHE A 317 -27.16 -18.66 -9.58
C PHE A 317 -28.17 -19.81 -9.53
N ASN A 318 -29.47 -19.50 -9.48
CA ASN A 318 -30.51 -20.53 -9.39
C ASN A 318 -30.49 -21.48 -10.60
N GLU A 319 -30.21 -20.93 -11.78
CA GLU A 319 -30.08 -21.69 -13.03
C GLU A 319 -28.85 -22.60 -13.01
N LEU A 320 -27.67 -22.08 -12.67
CA LEU A 320 -26.45 -22.88 -12.59
C LEU A 320 -26.59 -24.00 -11.56
N VAL A 321 -27.28 -23.77 -10.44
CA VAL A 321 -27.60 -24.84 -9.47
C VAL A 321 -28.46 -25.93 -10.12
N ARG A 322 -29.53 -25.59 -10.85
CA ARG A 322 -30.39 -26.60 -11.51
C ARG A 322 -29.60 -27.44 -12.52
N LEU A 323 -28.71 -26.80 -13.29
CA LEU A 323 -27.90 -27.44 -14.33
C LEU A 323 -26.87 -28.45 -13.82
N GLN A 324 -26.59 -28.47 -12.51
CA GLN A 324 -25.65 -29.43 -11.92
C GLN A 324 -26.07 -30.90 -12.05
N THR A 325 -27.32 -31.16 -12.44
CA THR A 325 -27.80 -32.49 -12.75
C THR A 325 -28.71 -32.48 -13.97
N LYS A 326 -28.73 -33.58 -14.73
CA LYS A 326 -29.64 -33.77 -15.88
C LYS A 326 -31.14 -33.72 -15.52
N LYS A 327 -31.48 -33.75 -14.23
CA LYS A 327 -32.86 -33.59 -13.75
C LYS A 327 -33.33 -32.14 -13.85
N TYR A 328 -32.41 -31.19 -13.97
CA TYR A 328 -32.69 -29.76 -13.98
C TYR A 328 -33.58 -29.33 -12.79
N ASP A 329 -33.16 -29.75 -11.60
CA ASP A 329 -33.87 -29.56 -10.35
C ASP A 329 -32.94 -28.91 -9.32
N PHE A 330 -33.43 -27.87 -8.65
CA PHE A 330 -32.61 -27.10 -7.72
C PHE A 330 -32.17 -27.95 -6.52
N ALA A 331 -33.06 -28.74 -5.95
CA ALA A 331 -32.74 -29.55 -4.78
C ALA A 331 -31.72 -30.65 -5.09
N ALA A 332 -31.81 -31.27 -6.28
CA ALA A 332 -30.82 -32.22 -6.76
C ALA A 332 -29.46 -31.55 -7.01
N GLY A 333 -29.47 -30.37 -7.63
CA GLY A 333 -28.27 -29.59 -7.88
C GLY A 333 -27.56 -29.13 -6.61
N ALA A 334 -28.31 -28.58 -5.65
CA ALA A 334 -27.80 -28.18 -4.34
C ALA A 334 -27.14 -29.35 -3.59
N ARG A 335 -27.74 -30.56 -3.64
CA ARG A 335 -27.12 -31.76 -3.06
C ARG A 335 -25.82 -32.16 -3.76
N LYS A 336 -25.75 -32.04 -5.08
CA LYS A 336 -24.53 -32.32 -5.86
C LYS A 336 -23.42 -31.32 -5.51
N ILE A 337 -23.73 -30.02 -5.45
CA ILE A 337 -22.78 -28.99 -5.02
C ILE A 337 -22.29 -29.27 -3.59
N ASN A 338 -23.18 -29.59 -2.64
CA ASN A 338 -22.76 -29.87 -1.26
C ASN A 338 -21.88 -31.12 -1.13
N GLN A 339 -21.98 -32.08 -2.05
CA GLN A 339 -21.07 -33.23 -2.09
C GLN A 339 -19.67 -32.79 -2.52
N TYR A 340 -19.56 -31.97 -3.56
CA TYR A 340 -18.31 -31.33 -3.97
C TYR A 340 -17.71 -30.52 -2.84
N LEU A 341 -18.52 -29.64 -2.22
CA LEU A 341 -18.01 -28.74 -1.17
C LEU A 341 -17.38 -29.51 -0.01
N LYS A 342 -18.02 -30.60 0.41
CA LYS A 342 -17.50 -31.49 1.44
C LYS A 342 -16.23 -32.23 1.00
N ALA A 343 -16.18 -32.72 -0.25
CA ALA A 343 -15.02 -33.44 -0.79
C ALA A 343 -13.79 -32.52 -0.88
N GLU A 344 -14.01 -31.27 -1.26
CA GLU A 344 -12.98 -30.25 -1.42
C GLU A 344 -12.53 -29.59 -0.11
N GLY A 345 -13.21 -29.89 1.00
CA GLY A 345 -12.83 -29.45 2.35
C GLY A 345 -13.46 -28.13 2.81
N TYR A 346 -14.46 -27.61 2.11
CA TYR A 346 -15.24 -26.46 2.55
C TYR A 346 -16.27 -26.89 3.60
N GLN A 347 -15.90 -26.83 4.89
CA GLN A 347 -16.64 -27.46 5.98
C GLN A 347 -17.89 -26.69 6.42
N ASP A 348 -17.89 -25.39 6.17
CA ASP A 348 -18.93 -24.44 6.59
C ASP A 348 -19.78 -23.91 5.44
N THR A 349 -19.38 -24.17 4.20
CA THR A 349 -20.14 -23.77 3.01
C THR A 349 -21.23 -24.77 2.63
N GLN A 350 -22.47 -24.29 2.48
CA GLN A 350 -23.60 -25.09 2.01
C GLN A 350 -24.55 -24.30 1.11
N VAL A 351 -24.89 -24.88 -0.04
CA VAL A 351 -26.01 -24.45 -0.89
C VAL A 351 -27.28 -25.15 -0.40
N LEU A 352 -28.20 -24.41 0.19
CA LEU A 352 -29.42 -24.93 0.79
C LEU A 352 -30.69 -24.36 0.16
N HIS A 353 -30.67 -23.15 -0.39
CA HIS A 353 -31.88 -22.47 -0.85
C HIS A 353 -31.63 -21.56 -2.07
N THR A 354 -32.65 -21.39 -2.92
CA THR A 354 -32.63 -20.43 -4.03
C THR A 354 -32.44 -19.00 -3.54
N LEU A 355 -31.81 -18.15 -4.36
CA LEU A 355 -31.63 -16.72 -4.08
C LEU A 355 -32.75 -15.85 -4.68
N ALA A 356 -33.04 -14.74 -4.01
CA ALA A 356 -34.02 -13.72 -4.40
C ALA A 356 -33.39 -12.31 -4.32
N PRO A 357 -33.88 -11.32 -5.10
CA PRO A 357 -34.97 -11.42 -6.07
C PRO A 357 -34.58 -12.23 -7.31
N SER A 358 -35.50 -13.05 -7.82
CA SER A 358 -35.33 -13.80 -9.07
C SER A 358 -36.71 -14.24 -9.60
N SER A 359 -36.76 -14.82 -10.81
CA SER A 359 -38.00 -15.40 -11.36
C SER A 359 -38.25 -16.82 -10.86
N THR A 360 -37.25 -17.44 -10.24
CA THR A 360 -37.32 -18.77 -9.65
C THR A 360 -38.22 -18.78 -8.42
N THR A 361 -39.17 -19.73 -8.37
CA THR A 361 -39.98 -19.97 -7.17
C THR A 361 -39.08 -20.40 -6.00
N PRO A 362 -39.23 -19.80 -4.80
CA PRO A 362 -38.45 -20.18 -3.62
C PRO A 362 -38.51 -21.68 -3.33
N VAL A 363 -37.36 -22.34 -3.33
CA VAL A 363 -37.22 -23.76 -3.01
C VAL A 363 -35.86 -24.04 -2.38
N GLY A 364 -35.80 -24.98 -1.45
CA GLY A 364 -34.57 -25.36 -0.79
C GLY A 364 -34.62 -26.74 -0.16
N ILE A 365 -33.44 -27.21 0.23
CA ILE A 365 -33.21 -28.40 1.06
C ILE A 365 -32.84 -28.02 2.52
N GLY A 366 -32.86 -26.73 2.82
CA GLY A 366 -32.62 -26.11 4.13
C GLY A 366 -33.02 -24.64 4.08
N GLU A 367 -32.78 -23.89 5.16
CA GLU A 367 -33.26 -22.51 5.29
C GLU A 367 -32.40 -21.50 4.51
N ASN A 368 -31.12 -21.36 4.86
CA ASN A 368 -30.24 -20.33 4.30
C ASN A 368 -28.93 -20.92 3.80
N ASN A 369 -28.41 -20.38 2.69
CA ASN A 369 -27.05 -20.69 2.24
C ASN A 369 -26.03 -20.18 3.27
N THR A 370 -24.98 -20.95 3.54
CA THR A 370 -23.97 -20.62 4.56
C THR A 370 -22.55 -20.74 4.00
N THR A 371 -21.61 -20.07 4.65
CA THR A 371 -20.15 -20.14 4.39
C THR A 371 -19.38 -19.68 5.63
N SER A 372 -18.05 -19.71 5.56
CA SER A 372 -17.14 -19.08 6.52
C SER A 372 -15.99 -18.36 5.82
N VAL A 373 -15.32 -17.45 6.54
CA VAL A 373 -14.14 -16.75 6.00
C VAL A 373 -12.97 -17.69 5.68
N LYS A 374 -12.83 -18.81 6.40
CA LYS A 374 -11.83 -19.85 6.07
C LYS A 374 -12.13 -20.56 4.76
N ASP A 375 -13.39 -20.93 4.52
CA ASP A 375 -13.77 -21.59 3.27
C ASP A 375 -13.63 -20.64 2.08
N CYS A 376 -13.99 -19.37 2.26
CA CYS A 376 -13.77 -18.33 1.26
C CYS A 376 -12.27 -18.13 0.97
N GLY A 377 -11.45 -18.04 2.03
CA GLY A 377 -10.01 -17.90 1.90
C GLY A 377 -9.37 -19.09 1.17
N LEU A 378 -9.81 -20.32 1.48
CA LEU A 378 -9.35 -21.54 0.81
C LEU A 378 -9.71 -21.54 -0.68
N LEU A 379 -10.94 -21.15 -1.04
CA LEU A 379 -11.37 -21.08 -2.44
C LEU A 379 -10.52 -20.05 -3.22
N LEU A 380 -10.36 -18.85 -2.67
CA LEU A 380 -9.55 -17.80 -3.31
C LEU A 380 -8.08 -18.20 -3.44
N GLU A 381 -7.54 -18.91 -2.45
CA GLU A 381 -6.18 -19.45 -2.52
C GLU A 381 -6.04 -20.47 -3.65
N ARG A 382 -6.98 -21.41 -3.79
CA ARG A 382 -6.94 -22.38 -4.90
C ARG A 382 -7.05 -21.71 -6.27
N ILE A 383 -7.90 -20.69 -6.39
CA ILE A 383 -8.01 -19.90 -7.62
C ILE A 383 -6.68 -19.21 -7.93
N TYR A 384 -6.07 -18.54 -6.94
CA TYR A 384 -4.79 -17.85 -7.08
C TYR A 384 -3.64 -18.80 -7.45
N ARG A 385 -3.55 -19.95 -6.77
CA ARG A 385 -2.50 -20.96 -6.99
C ARG A 385 -2.72 -21.83 -8.24
N GLU A 386 -3.81 -21.60 -8.99
CA GLU A 386 -4.21 -22.39 -10.15
C GLU A 386 -4.51 -23.89 -9.82
N GLU A 387 -5.04 -24.14 -8.62
CA GLU A 387 -5.26 -25.47 -8.00
C GLU A 387 -6.74 -25.90 -7.96
N CYS A 388 -7.63 -25.25 -8.70
CA CYS A 388 -8.97 -25.80 -8.93
C CYS A 388 -8.92 -26.93 -9.98
N GLU A 389 -10.06 -27.32 -10.57
CA GLU A 389 -10.17 -28.43 -11.55
C GLU A 389 -9.04 -28.44 -12.61
N SER A 390 -8.76 -27.28 -13.19
CA SER A 390 -7.59 -27.10 -14.04
C SER A 390 -7.02 -25.69 -13.93
N ARG A 391 -5.78 -25.52 -14.40
CA ARG A 391 -5.15 -24.20 -14.54
C ARG A 391 -6.02 -23.23 -15.37
N LYS A 392 -6.58 -23.72 -16.48
CA LYS A 392 -7.42 -22.92 -17.37
C LYS A 392 -8.70 -22.46 -16.67
N ASP A 393 -9.31 -23.35 -15.90
CA ASP A 393 -10.55 -23.03 -15.19
C ASP A 393 -10.28 -22.08 -14.02
N SER A 394 -9.15 -22.24 -13.33
CA SER A 394 -8.69 -21.31 -12.30
C SER A 394 -8.50 -19.90 -12.86
N GLN A 395 -7.86 -19.77 -14.03
CA GLN A 395 -7.70 -18.49 -14.71
C GLN A 395 -9.05 -17.89 -15.13
N ALA A 396 -9.96 -18.69 -15.65
CA ALA A 396 -11.30 -18.23 -16.03
C ALA A 396 -12.11 -17.75 -14.81
N MET A 397 -12.00 -18.44 -13.66
CA MET A 397 -12.59 -18.00 -12.39
C MET A 397 -11.99 -16.68 -11.90
N LEU A 398 -10.67 -16.53 -11.99
CA LEU A 398 -9.98 -15.30 -11.63
C LEU A 398 -10.44 -14.13 -12.51
N GLU A 399 -10.55 -14.32 -13.83
CA GLU A 399 -11.04 -13.30 -14.77
C GLU A 399 -12.45 -12.82 -14.42
N LEU A 400 -13.33 -13.73 -14.00
CA LEU A 400 -14.69 -13.39 -13.56
C LEU A 400 -14.67 -12.53 -12.28
N LEU A 401 -13.82 -12.87 -11.30
CA LEU A 401 -13.66 -12.10 -10.06
C LEU A 401 -13.02 -10.72 -10.31
N LEU A 402 -12.05 -10.63 -11.22
CA LEU A 402 -11.49 -9.35 -11.69
C LEU A 402 -12.54 -8.49 -12.39
N GLY A 403 -13.53 -9.11 -13.04
CA GLY A 403 -14.63 -8.44 -13.74
C GLY A 403 -15.72 -7.86 -12.84
N GLN A 404 -15.65 -8.07 -11.52
CA GLN A 404 -16.64 -7.61 -10.54
C GLN A 404 -16.94 -6.12 -10.66
N LYS A 405 -18.24 -5.77 -10.68
CA LYS A 405 -18.71 -4.38 -10.77
C LYS A 405 -18.95 -3.74 -9.41
N ASN A 406 -19.34 -4.52 -8.41
CA ASN A 406 -19.47 -4.00 -7.05
C ASN A 406 -18.08 -3.89 -6.38
N ARG A 407 -17.53 -2.67 -6.36
CA ARG A 407 -16.22 -2.33 -5.80
C ARG A 407 -16.31 -1.44 -4.55
N THR A 408 -17.50 -1.32 -3.95
CA THR A 408 -17.77 -0.33 -2.89
C THR A 408 -17.18 -0.67 -1.53
N LYS A 409 -16.63 -1.88 -1.32
CA LYS A 409 -16.15 -2.39 -0.02
C LYS A 409 -14.62 -2.48 0.02
N ILE A 410 -14.03 -3.67 -0.03
CA ILE A 410 -12.56 -3.85 0.04
C ILE A 410 -11.83 -2.99 -1.01
N PRO A 411 -12.27 -2.96 -2.30
CA PRO A 411 -11.54 -2.20 -3.32
C PRO A 411 -11.63 -0.68 -3.20
N GLN A 412 -12.61 -0.14 -2.46
CA GLN A 412 -12.96 1.29 -2.52
C GLN A 412 -11.89 2.21 -1.91
N VAL A 413 -11.14 1.69 -0.93
CA VAL A 413 -10.14 2.46 -0.16
C VAL A 413 -8.71 2.23 -0.63
N LEU A 414 -8.51 1.33 -1.59
CA LEU A 414 -7.18 1.02 -2.13
C LEU A 414 -6.94 1.86 -3.38
N ASP A 415 -5.66 2.09 -3.69
CA ASP A 415 -5.28 2.87 -4.88
C ASP A 415 -5.85 2.23 -6.16
N ALA A 416 -6.26 3.06 -7.12
CA ALA A 416 -6.89 2.59 -8.35
C ALA A 416 -5.96 1.72 -9.22
N SER A 417 -4.65 1.80 -9.02
CA SER A 417 -3.66 0.94 -9.68
C SER A 417 -3.57 -0.47 -9.10
N VAL A 418 -4.07 -0.70 -7.87
CA VAL A 418 -4.07 -2.02 -7.23
C VAL A 418 -5.05 -2.93 -7.95
N THR A 419 -4.55 -4.05 -8.46
CA THR A 419 -5.40 -5.06 -9.10
C THR A 419 -6.10 -5.87 -8.02
N ILE A 420 -7.42 -5.99 -8.12
CA ILE A 420 -8.24 -6.65 -7.09
C ILE A 420 -9.33 -7.48 -7.76
N ALA A 421 -9.36 -8.76 -7.42
CA ALA A 421 -10.39 -9.71 -7.82
C ALA A 421 -11.31 -9.98 -6.63
N ASN A 422 -12.58 -9.58 -6.68
CA ASN A 422 -13.46 -9.65 -5.50
C ASN A 422 -14.86 -10.22 -5.77
N LYS A 423 -15.51 -10.66 -4.69
CA LYS A 423 -16.93 -11.01 -4.66
C LYS A 423 -17.58 -10.46 -3.40
N THR A 424 -18.62 -9.65 -3.59
CA THR A 424 -19.45 -9.15 -2.49
C THR A 424 -20.60 -10.10 -2.15
N GLY A 425 -21.06 -10.01 -0.90
CA GLY A 425 -22.33 -10.57 -0.43
C GLY A 425 -23.05 -9.54 0.43
N GLU A 426 -24.35 -9.35 0.22
CA GLU A 426 -25.13 -8.40 1.01
C GLU A 426 -26.58 -8.83 1.18
N THR A 427 -27.13 -8.47 2.34
CA THR A 427 -28.56 -8.38 2.67
C THR A 427 -28.74 -7.11 3.53
N ASP A 428 -29.97 -6.81 3.93
CA ASP A 428 -30.27 -5.64 4.79
C ASP A 428 -29.49 -5.63 6.12
N THR A 429 -29.01 -6.79 6.61
CA THR A 429 -28.32 -6.93 7.91
C THR A 429 -26.97 -7.62 7.82
N THR A 430 -26.48 -7.86 6.60
CA THR A 430 -25.29 -8.67 6.33
C THR A 430 -24.45 -7.97 5.27
N GLN A 431 -23.17 -7.73 5.55
CA GLN A 431 -22.26 -7.12 4.59
C GLN A 431 -20.98 -7.95 4.51
N HIS A 432 -20.63 -8.37 3.31
CA HIS A 432 -19.48 -9.22 3.04
C HIS A 432 -18.72 -8.75 1.81
N ASP A 433 -17.41 -9.01 1.82
CA ASP A 433 -16.56 -8.95 0.64
C ASP A 433 -15.36 -9.89 0.83
N ILE A 434 -14.98 -10.57 -0.24
CA ILE A 434 -13.80 -11.43 -0.28
C ILE A 434 -12.98 -11.05 -1.51
N ALA A 435 -11.66 -10.96 -1.36
CA ALA A 435 -10.78 -10.47 -2.41
C ALA A 435 -9.42 -11.16 -2.41
N ILE A 436 -8.89 -11.33 -3.61
CA ILE A 436 -7.46 -11.45 -3.88
C ILE A 436 -6.98 -10.05 -4.25
N VAL A 437 -5.99 -9.53 -3.52
CA VAL A 437 -5.37 -8.23 -3.75
C VAL A 437 -3.95 -8.47 -4.24
N TYR A 438 -3.63 -7.87 -5.39
CA TYR A 438 -2.30 -7.94 -5.99
C TYR A 438 -1.53 -6.68 -5.60
N GLY A 439 -0.69 -6.81 -4.58
CA GLY A 439 0.10 -5.72 -4.01
C GLY A 439 1.40 -5.46 -4.76
N ASN A 440 2.07 -4.38 -4.38
CA ASN A 440 3.44 -4.07 -4.80
C ASN A 440 4.49 -4.89 -4.04
N HIS A 441 4.23 -5.19 -2.76
CA HIS A 441 5.13 -5.94 -1.88
C HIS A 441 4.74 -7.42 -1.80
N THR A 442 3.47 -7.71 -1.49
CA THR A 442 2.96 -9.09 -1.47
C THR A 442 1.54 -9.17 -2.05
N ASP A 443 1.21 -10.32 -2.62
CA ASP A 443 -0.18 -10.62 -2.92
C ASP A 443 -0.84 -11.17 -1.66
N TYR A 444 -2.11 -10.86 -1.43
CA TYR A 444 -2.81 -11.34 -0.25
C TYR A 444 -4.29 -11.60 -0.48
N ILE A 445 -4.85 -12.44 0.40
CA ILE A 445 -6.29 -12.71 0.46
C ILE A 445 -6.86 -12.00 1.67
N LEU A 446 -7.96 -11.29 1.47
CA LEU A 446 -8.78 -10.72 2.53
C LEU A 446 -10.22 -11.21 2.38
N CYS A 447 -10.78 -11.83 3.42
CA CYS A 447 -12.19 -12.16 3.49
C CYS A 447 -12.79 -11.52 4.75
N VAL A 448 -13.83 -10.71 4.57
CA VAL A 448 -14.55 -10.05 5.67
C VAL A 448 -16.02 -10.40 5.56
N MET A 449 -16.59 -10.88 6.66
CA MET A 449 -18.01 -11.19 6.78
C MET A 449 -18.57 -10.55 8.04
N SER A 450 -19.66 -9.79 7.90
CA SER A 450 -20.44 -9.28 9.02
C SER A 450 -21.93 -9.65 8.95
N GLU A 451 -22.53 -9.89 10.12
CA GLU A 451 -23.97 -10.11 10.32
C GLU A 451 -24.50 -9.26 11.47
N LYS A 452 -25.84 -9.09 11.52
CA LYS A 452 -26.54 -8.36 12.60
C LYS A 452 -26.04 -6.92 12.76
N CYS A 453 -25.50 -6.32 11.70
CA CYS A 453 -25.14 -4.92 11.68
C CYS A 453 -26.41 -4.07 11.61
N PRO A 454 -26.62 -3.12 12.54
CA PRO A 454 -27.85 -2.31 12.57
C PRO A 454 -28.02 -1.38 11.35
N LYS A 455 -26.92 -0.99 10.73
CA LYS A 455 -26.88 -0.10 9.56
C LYS A 455 -25.92 -0.65 8.52
N GLU A 456 -26.40 -0.71 7.28
CA GLU A 456 -25.63 -1.16 6.13
C GLU A 456 -24.41 -0.27 5.85
N GLU A 457 -24.57 1.06 5.86
CA GLU A 457 -23.49 2.00 5.56
C GLU A 457 -22.32 1.88 6.54
N ASP A 458 -22.62 1.78 7.84
CA ASP A 458 -21.61 1.61 8.89
C ASP A 458 -20.82 0.30 8.68
N ALA A 459 -21.49 -0.80 8.34
CA ALA A 459 -20.84 -2.07 8.05
C ALA A 459 -19.97 -2.02 6.77
N ILE A 460 -20.40 -1.30 5.74
CA ILE A 460 -19.59 -1.09 4.54
C ILE A 460 -18.32 -0.29 4.90
N ASP A 461 -18.46 0.76 5.71
CA ASP A 461 -17.33 1.58 6.18
C ASP A 461 -16.38 0.80 7.08
N ASP A 462 -16.89 -0.12 7.90
CA ASP A 462 -16.06 -0.98 8.74
C ASP A 462 -15.28 -2.01 7.92
N ILE A 463 -15.86 -2.58 6.84
CA ILE A 463 -15.11 -3.42 5.89
C ILE A 463 -13.98 -2.60 5.22
N ARG A 464 -14.26 -1.34 4.87
CA ARG A 464 -13.27 -0.42 4.29
C ARG A 464 -12.12 -0.14 5.28
N LYS A 465 -12.43 0.10 6.56
CA LYS A 465 -11.39 0.29 7.61
C LYS A 465 -10.50 -0.94 7.75
N ILE A 466 -11.10 -2.14 7.76
CA ILE A 466 -10.35 -3.41 7.78
C ILE A 466 -9.44 -3.51 6.55
N SER A 467 -9.97 -3.26 5.34
CA SER A 467 -9.21 -3.30 4.08
C SER A 467 -8.01 -2.35 4.11
N ALA A 468 -8.21 -1.10 4.53
CA ALA A 468 -7.15 -0.10 4.63
C ALA A 468 -6.06 -0.53 5.62
N MET A 469 -6.43 -1.05 6.79
CA MET A 469 -5.46 -1.53 7.79
C MET A 469 -4.65 -2.73 7.28
N VAL A 470 -5.30 -3.69 6.61
CA VAL A 470 -4.60 -4.87 6.06
C VAL A 470 -3.64 -4.46 4.96
N TYR A 471 -4.06 -3.58 4.04
CA TYR A 471 -3.20 -3.07 2.98
C TYR A 471 -2.01 -2.29 3.54
N GLU A 472 -2.25 -1.35 4.46
CA GLU A 472 -1.19 -0.60 5.15
C GLU A 472 -0.15 -1.55 5.79
N TYR A 473 -0.62 -2.63 6.40
CA TYR A 473 0.26 -3.58 7.08
C TYR A 473 1.14 -4.40 6.12
N LEU A 474 0.55 -4.90 5.03
CA LEU A 474 1.21 -5.81 4.11
C LEU A 474 2.00 -5.09 3.02
N GLU A 475 1.59 -3.88 2.64
CA GLU A 475 2.11 -3.16 1.48
C GLU A 475 2.96 -1.95 1.82
N ASN A 476 2.79 -1.34 3.00
CA ASN A 476 3.56 -0.17 3.44
C ASN A 476 4.61 -0.53 4.51
N VAL A 477 5.26 -1.68 4.32
CA VAL A 477 6.43 -2.08 5.13
C VAL A 477 7.56 -1.06 4.89
N PRO A 478 8.20 -0.50 5.94
CA PRO A 478 9.28 0.46 5.77
C PRO A 478 10.38 -0.10 4.84
N GLU A 479 10.64 0.59 3.73
CA GLU A 479 11.70 0.19 2.79
C GLU A 479 13.04 0.08 3.53
N GLY A 480 13.61 -1.11 3.55
CA GLY A 480 14.92 -1.37 4.17
C GLY A 480 15.16 -2.77 4.72
N SER A 481 14.36 -3.78 4.33
CA SER A 481 14.68 -5.19 4.54
C SER A 481 15.76 -5.71 3.58
#